data_AF-A0A660WD65-F1
#
_entry.id   AF-A0A660WD65-F1
#
_cell.length_a   1.000
_cell.length_b   1.000
_cell.length_c   1.000
_cell.angle_alpha   90.00
_cell.angle_beta   90.00
_cell.angle_gamma   90.00
#
_symmetry.space_group_name_H-M   'P 1'
#
loop_
_entity.id
_entity.type
_entity.pdbx_description
1 polymer ?
#
loop_
_entity_poly.entity_id
_entity_poly.type
_entity_poly.pdbx_seq_one_letter_code
_entity_poly.pdbx_strand_id
1 'polypeptide(L)'
;MPRAKMSEETTELGLRDFTKLSDKEFWKLVEEEGGAAQTKVQEIFEKADYQRLNQREAIEALDALFIDSHRRIREHNKALAKVYPTKQLTKNRLVDLEDLWWIDHYTSGVSRWSTLSWFSAKKSKRRGKLRYNGASTHFVLGYEGYPFYIIPLMHGAWHERKRNKDSISIEMVNCGTIKEKNGKFYYWPKDYTQEVPPQLVADLPPTRLPFNFRGAKILQPFTASQIKYNILLKRIILAALPGKIDRARFSQHQEWRKTKLDMGPLWPFKDVNDAAHDAFPVSQYSFLSKFALAVKDGTITEAEAIELDIEDQNPEYGHDHSTHDDDVDDDTQEVMSIREVQEYLNRCGFRVEVDDRFGPRTKNAVAKFQTVYNIKHSSTDALAVDGIPGPRTCAALKHYEKE
;
A
#
# COMPACT_ATOMS: atom_id res chain seq x y z
N MET A 1 -29.03 27.57 -22.00
CA MET A 1 -27.63 27.54 -22.50
C MET A 1 -27.13 26.12 -22.44
N PRO A 2 -26.53 25.56 -23.51
CA PRO A 2 -25.93 24.24 -23.44
C PRO A 2 -24.72 24.31 -22.47
N ARG A 3 -24.69 23.47 -21.44
CA ARG A 3 -23.51 23.31 -20.58
C ARG A 3 -22.35 22.93 -21.50
N ALA A 4 -21.27 23.72 -21.51
CA ALA A 4 -20.02 23.31 -22.13
C ALA A 4 -19.67 21.95 -21.55
N LYS A 5 -19.57 20.91 -22.40
CA LYS A 5 -19.04 19.61 -22.00
C LYS A 5 -17.62 19.89 -21.49
N MET A 6 -17.41 19.74 -20.19
CA MET A 6 -16.06 19.66 -19.65
C MET A 6 -15.39 18.49 -20.39
N SER A 7 -14.37 18.78 -21.19
CA SER A 7 -13.62 17.74 -21.89
C SER A 7 -12.77 17.04 -20.85
N GLU A 8 -13.30 15.96 -20.28
CA GLU A 8 -12.53 15.09 -19.41
C GLU A 8 -11.47 14.40 -20.24
N GLU A 9 -10.21 14.81 -20.07
CA GLU A 9 -9.08 14.08 -20.63
C GLU A 9 -9.02 12.72 -19.94
N THR A 10 -9.20 11.67 -20.73
CA THR A 10 -9.01 10.28 -20.32
C THR A 10 -7.66 9.80 -20.84
N THR A 11 -7.00 8.93 -20.10
CA THR A 11 -5.81 8.22 -20.61
C THR A 11 -6.21 7.27 -21.75
N GLU A 12 -5.25 6.71 -22.48
CA GLU A 12 -5.54 5.66 -23.47
C GLU A 12 -6.27 4.45 -22.87
N LEU A 13 -6.11 4.22 -21.57
CA LEU A 13 -6.81 3.17 -20.83
C LEU A 13 -8.25 3.56 -20.48
N GLY A 14 -8.61 4.85 -20.50
CA GLY A 14 -9.92 5.35 -20.11
C GLY A 14 -10.01 5.87 -18.66
N LEU A 15 -8.89 5.95 -17.92
CA LEU A 15 -8.87 6.53 -16.57
C LEU A 15 -9.01 8.05 -16.63
N ARG A 16 -9.85 8.63 -15.77
CA ARG A 16 -10.02 10.10 -15.66
C ARG A 16 -8.85 10.74 -14.94
N ASP A 17 -8.22 11.75 -15.55
CA ASP A 17 -7.22 12.57 -14.86
C ASP A 17 -7.90 13.70 -14.08
N PHE A 18 -8.29 13.41 -12.84
CA PHE A 18 -8.92 14.39 -11.94
C PHE A 18 -8.01 15.59 -11.62
N THR A 19 -6.69 15.51 -11.87
CA THR A 19 -5.77 16.62 -11.60
C THR A 19 -5.84 17.75 -12.63
N LYS A 20 -6.56 17.53 -13.74
CA LYS A 20 -6.86 18.55 -14.75
C LYS A 20 -8.00 19.48 -14.35
N LEU A 21 -8.82 19.08 -13.38
CA LEU A 21 -9.91 19.88 -12.88
C LEU A 21 -9.37 20.96 -11.93
N SER A 22 -9.95 22.17 -11.99
CA SER A 22 -9.75 23.13 -10.91
C SER A 22 -10.37 22.61 -9.60
N ASP A 23 -9.89 23.07 -8.45
CA ASP A 23 -10.43 22.67 -7.15
C ASP A 23 -11.97 22.86 -7.09
N LYS A 24 -12.49 23.94 -7.71
CA LYS A 24 -13.94 24.21 -7.78
C LYS A 24 -14.69 23.19 -8.63
N GLU A 25 -14.15 22.83 -9.79
CA GLU A 25 -14.75 21.84 -10.69
C GLU A 25 -14.72 20.45 -10.06
N PHE A 26 -13.59 20.07 -9.46
CA PHE A 26 -13.43 18.80 -8.77
C PHE A 26 -14.45 18.65 -7.63
N TRP A 27 -14.57 19.64 -6.74
CA TRP A 27 -15.50 19.53 -5.62
C TRP A 27 -16.97 19.60 -6.03
N LYS A 28 -17.27 20.28 -7.15
CA LYS A 28 -18.61 20.24 -7.75
C LYS A 28 -18.93 18.84 -8.28
N LEU A 29 -17.98 18.20 -8.97
CA LEU A 29 -18.11 16.83 -9.44
C LEU A 29 -18.36 15.86 -8.27
N VAL A 30 -17.58 15.97 -7.19
CA VAL A 30 -17.75 15.13 -5.99
C VAL A 30 -19.14 15.31 -5.36
N GLU A 31 -19.69 16.51 -5.40
CA GLU A 31 -21.05 16.78 -4.91
C GLU A 31 -22.14 16.22 -5.82
N GLU A 32 -21.97 16.34 -7.14
CA GLU A 32 -22.94 15.88 -8.13
C GLU A 32 -22.93 14.34 -8.26
N GLU A 33 -21.77 13.70 -8.18
CA GLU A 33 -21.60 12.26 -8.47
C GLU A 33 -21.36 11.38 -7.24
N GLY A 34 -21.02 11.96 -6.08
CA GLY A 34 -20.53 11.21 -4.92
C GLY A 34 -21.48 10.15 -4.37
N GLY A 35 -22.79 10.40 -4.36
CA GLY A 35 -23.79 9.41 -3.94
C GLY A 35 -23.85 8.21 -4.87
N ALA A 36 -23.90 8.45 -6.19
CA ALA A 36 -23.90 7.38 -7.19
C ALA A 36 -22.56 6.61 -7.19
N ALA A 37 -21.45 7.33 -6.96
CA ALA A 37 -20.13 6.74 -6.84
C ALA A 37 -20.03 5.75 -5.67
N GLN A 38 -20.59 6.10 -4.49
CA GLN A 38 -20.63 5.18 -3.34
C GLN A 38 -21.31 3.86 -3.69
N THR A 39 -22.53 3.93 -4.24
CA THR A 39 -23.31 2.75 -4.64
C THR A 39 -22.55 1.92 -5.67
N LYS A 40 -21.96 2.59 -6.68
CA LYS A 40 -21.18 1.92 -7.73
C LYS A 40 -19.99 1.16 -7.18
N VAL A 41 -19.25 1.74 -6.23
CA VAL A 41 -18.09 1.08 -5.63
C VAL A 41 -18.53 -0.12 -4.80
N GLN A 42 -19.61 -0.02 -4.02
CA GLN A 42 -20.14 -1.15 -3.25
C GLN A 42 -20.53 -2.32 -4.19
N GLU A 43 -21.28 -2.04 -5.26
CA GLU A 43 -21.67 -3.02 -6.27
C GLU A 43 -20.44 -3.70 -6.90
N ILE A 44 -19.41 -2.92 -7.27
CA ILE A 44 -18.24 -3.47 -7.96
C ILE A 44 -17.32 -4.23 -7.01
N PHE A 45 -17.16 -3.81 -5.76
CA PHE A 45 -16.39 -4.56 -4.76
C PHE A 45 -17.06 -5.89 -4.42
N GLU A 46 -18.39 -5.92 -4.29
CA GLU A 46 -19.14 -7.17 -4.14
C GLU A 46 -18.95 -8.07 -5.37
N LYS A 47 -19.04 -7.49 -6.56
CA LYS A 47 -18.78 -8.20 -7.81
C LYS A 47 -17.35 -8.77 -7.88
N ALA A 48 -16.34 -8.00 -7.51
CA ALA A 48 -14.93 -8.40 -7.51
C ALA A 48 -14.62 -9.52 -6.50
N ASP A 49 -15.48 -9.70 -5.50
CA ASP A 49 -15.40 -10.82 -4.56
C ASP A 49 -15.59 -12.13 -5.33
N TYR A 50 -16.64 -12.23 -6.15
CA TYR A 50 -17.05 -13.49 -6.78
C TYR A 50 -16.60 -13.69 -8.23
N GLN A 51 -16.21 -12.62 -8.94
CA GLN A 51 -15.84 -12.72 -10.35
C GLN A 51 -14.75 -11.73 -10.76
N ARG A 52 -14.06 -12.06 -11.85
CA ARG A 52 -13.10 -11.14 -12.48
C ARG A 52 -13.86 -10.04 -13.21
N LEU A 53 -13.48 -8.80 -12.94
CA LEU A 53 -13.99 -7.64 -13.66
C LEU A 53 -13.36 -7.58 -15.05
N ASN A 54 -14.10 -7.06 -16.02
CA ASN A 54 -13.47 -6.59 -17.25
C ASN A 54 -12.79 -5.22 -17.03
N GLN A 55 -11.94 -4.80 -17.96
CA GLN A 55 -11.16 -3.57 -17.82
C GLN A 55 -12.04 -2.33 -17.63
N ARG A 56 -13.15 -2.23 -18.38
CA ARG A 56 -14.06 -1.09 -18.29
C ARG A 56 -14.69 -0.98 -16.91
N GLU A 57 -15.22 -2.09 -16.39
CA GLU A 57 -15.80 -2.17 -15.04
C GLU A 57 -14.79 -1.80 -13.96
N ALA A 58 -13.55 -2.26 -14.10
CA ALA A 58 -12.49 -1.95 -13.15
C ALA A 58 -12.10 -0.46 -13.15
N ILE A 59 -12.08 0.17 -14.34
CA ILE A 59 -11.83 1.61 -14.48
C ILE A 59 -12.98 2.42 -13.91
N GLU A 60 -14.23 2.06 -14.22
CA GLU A 60 -15.43 2.67 -13.64
C GLU A 60 -15.41 2.57 -12.10
N ALA A 61 -14.93 1.44 -11.54
CA ALA A 61 -14.78 1.25 -10.10
C ALA A 61 -13.75 2.19 -9.50
N LEU A 62 -12.60 2.39 -10.16
CA LEU A 62 -11.54 3.27 -9.67
C LEU A 62 -11.96 4.73 -9.71
N ASP A 63 -12.62 5.17 -10.79
CA ASP A 63 -13.15 6.52 -10.88
C ASP A 63 -14.20 6.78 -9.80
N ALA A 64 -15.14 5.85 -9.62
CA ALA A 64 -16.14 5.93 -8.56
C ALA A 64 -15.49 5.92 -7.17
N LEU A 65 -14.46 5.08 -6.95
CA LEU A 65 -13.74 5.02 -5.68
C LEU A 65 -13.02 6.34 -5.39
N PHE A 66 -12.45 7.00 -6.40
CA PHE A 66 -11.79 8.29 -6.23
C PHE A 66 -12.78 9.36 -5.76
N ILE A 67 -13.93 9.44 -6.44
CA ILE A 67 -15.00 10.41 -6.13
C ILE A 67 -15.58 10.14 -4.73
N ASP A 68 -15.93 8.88 -4.43
CA ASP A 68 -16.47 8.50 -3.12
C ASP A 68 -15.48 8.78 -1.98
N SER A 69 -14.18 8.49 -2.18
CA SER A 69 -13.14 8.76 -1.19
C SER A 69 -13.08 10.25 -0.82
N HIS A 70 -13.15 11.13 -1.81
CA HIS A 70 -13.11 12.57 -1.60
C HIS A 70 -14.42 13.10 -1.01
N ARG A 71 -15.56 12.51 -1.36
CA ARG A 71 -16.84 12.79 -0.68
C ARG A 71 -16.74 12.47 0.81
N ARG A 72 -16.28 11.25 1.17
CA ARG A 72 -16.10 10.83 2.56
C ARG A 72 -15.14 11.74 3.33
N ILE A 73 -14.04 12.17 2.70
CA ILE A 73 -13.11 13.17 3.28
C ILE A 73 -13.83 14.50 3.57
N ARG A 74 -14.66 14.99 2.63
CA ARG A 74 -15.40 16.26 2.76
C ARG A 74 -16.48 16.21 3.84
N GLU A 75 -17.20 15.10 3.92
CA GLU A 75 -18.24 14.85 4.93
C GLU A 75 -17.64 14.75 6.33
N HIS A 76 -16.51 14.05 6.46
CA HIS A 76 -15.81 13.90 7.72
C HIS A 76 -15.18 15.22 8.21
N ASN A 77 -14.34 15.86 7.38
CA ASN A 77 -13.59 17.04 7.82
C ASN A 77 -13.37 18.07 6.71
N LYS A 78 -14.12 19.18 6.79
CA LYS A 78 -14.02 20.31 5.83
C LYS A 78 -12.62 20.94 5.78
N ALA A 79 -11.85 20.92 6.87
CA ALA A 79 -10.47 21.43 6.86
C ALA A 79 -9.53 20.48 6.11
N LEU A 80 -9.73 19.16 6.26
CA LEU A 80 -9.00 18.15 5.50
C LEU A 80 -9.34 18.24 4.00
N ALA A 81 -10.61 18.45 3.64
CA ALA A 81 -11.02 18.63 2.24
C ALA A 81 -10.28 19.79 1.54
N LYS A 82 -9.89 20.86 2.25
CA LYS A 82 -9.14 21.99 1.66
C LYS A 82 -7.73 21.62 1.19
N VAL A 83 -7.18 20.51 1.66
CA VAL A 83 -5.85 20.01 1.28
C VAL A 83 -5.93 18.77 0.38
N TYR A 84 -7.12 18.49 -0.16
CA TYR A 84 -7.40 17.47 -1.17
C TYR A 84 -8.04 18.07 -2.44
N PRO A 85 -7.87 17.45 -3.62
CA PRO A 85 -7.01 16.29 -3.89
C PRO A 85 -5.54 16.61 -3.60
N THR A 86 -4.78 15.64 -3.09
CA THR A 86 -3.42 15.91 -2.62
C THR A 86 -2.51 16.27 -3.79
N LYS A 87 -1.62 17.25 -3.59
CA LYS A 87 -0.62 17.68 -4.59
C LYS A 87 0.74 16.99 -4.39
N GLN A 88 0.85 16.09 -3.40
CA GLN A 88 2.04 15.28 -3.13
C GLN A 88 2.12 14.11 -4.11
N LEU A 89 2.39 14.38 -5.39
CA LEU A 89 2.43 13.36 -6.44
C LEU A 89 3.49 13.68 -7.50
N THR A 90 3.81 12.68 -8.32
CA THR A 90 4.64 12.82 -9.52
C THR A 90 3.77 12.61 -10.76
N LYS A 91 3.61 13.65 -11.58
CA LYS A 91 2.66 13.65 -12.71
C LYS A 91 3.05 12.67 -13.82
N ASN A 92 2.03 12.11 -14.48
CA ASN A 92 2.06 11.27 -15.68
C ASN A 92 3.24 10.31 -15.72
N ARG A 93 3.30 9.43 -14.71
CA ARG A 93 4.47 8.58 -14.50
C ARG A 93 4.19 7.10 -14.69
N LEU A 94 3.01 6.62 -14.33
CA LEU A 94 2.78 5.19 -14.20
C LEU A 94 2.03 4.55 -15.37
N VAL A 95 1.03 5.23 -15.95
CA VAL A 95 0.18 4.63 -17.00
C VAL A 95 0.94 4.26 -18.27
N ASP A 96 2.03 4.98 -18.57
CA ASP A 96 2.86 4.73 -19.76
C ASP A 96 3.88 3.60 -19.55
N LEU A 97 4.06 3.13 -18.32
CA LEU A 97 4.99 2.05 -18.03
C LEU A 97 4.39 0.70 -18.41
N GLU A 98 5.17 -0.13 -19.09
CA GLU A 98 4.77 -1.51 -19.39
C GLU A 98 4.60 -2.34 -18.11
N ASP A 99 5.28 -1.94 -17.05
CA ASP A 99 5.61 -2.79 -15.93
C ASP A 99 5.58 -1.98 -14.62
N LEU A 100 4.75 -2.41 -13.69
CA LEU A 100 4.45 -1.72 -12.44
C LEU A 100 4.59 -2.68 -11.25
N TRP A 101 5.10 -2.16 -10.15
CA TRP A 101 5.11 -2.80 -8.85
C TRP A 101 3.87 -2.44 -8.04
N TRP A 102 3.48 -3.36 -7.17
CA TRP A 102 2.58 -3.09 -6.06
C TRP A 102 3.37 -3.16 -4.75
N ILE A 103 3.19 -2.19 -3.86
CA ILE A 103 3.86 -2.16 -2.55
C ILE A 103 2.81 -2.00 -1.43
N ASP A 104 2.75 -3.00 -0.55
CA ASP A 104 1.99 -2.92 0.70
C ASP A 104 2.83 -2.21 1.79
N HIS A 105 2.21 -1.25 2.47
CA HIS A 105 2.75 -0.50 3.60
C HIS A 105 1.77 -0.50 4.78
N TYR A 106 2.30 -0.26 5.98
CA TYR A 106 1.48 0.10 7.13
C TYR A 106 1.87 1.48 7.68
N THR A 107 0.89 2.18 8.25
CA THR A 107 1.03 3.60 8.60
C THR A 107 1.78 3.88 9.89
N SER A 108 1.87 2.88 10.78
CA SER A 108 2.27 3.04 12.19
C SER A 108 1.32 3.94 12.99
N GLY A 109 0.06 4.05 12.55
CA GLY A 109 -0.97 4.86 13.17
C GLY A 109 -2.21 4.05 13.51
N VAL A 110 -3.07 4.64 14.35
CA VAL A 110 -4.34 4.01 14.78
C VAL A 110 -5.58 4.54 14.07
N SER A 111 -5.45 5.59 13.26
CA SER A 111 -6.59 6.27 12.64
C SER A 111 -6.34 6.51 11.16
N ARG A 112 -7.38 6.23 10.36
CA ARG A 112 -7.37 6.49 8.92
C ARG A 112 -7.38 7.99 8.64
N TRP A 113 -8.04 8.79 9.49
CA TRP A 113 -8.15 10.24 9.31
C TRP A 113 -6.84 10.95 9.60
N SER A 114 -6.13 10.57 10.66
CA SER A 114 -4.78 11.12 10.89
C SER A 114 -3.81 10.68 9.79
N THR A 115 -3.95 9.46 9.27
CA THR A 115 -3.20 8.96 8.12
C THR A 115 -3.49 9.81 6.86
N LEU A 116 -4.76 10.07 6.55
CA LEU A 116 -5.15 10.93 5.44
C LEU A 116 -4.66 12.38 5.64
N SER A 117 -4.67 12.89 6.87
CA SER A 117 -4.09 14.20 7.19
C SER A 117 -2.58 14.23 6.92
N TRP A 118 -1.86 13.16 7.24
CA TRP A 118 -0.43 13.02 6.96
C TRP A 118 -0.13 13.02 5.45
N PHE A 119 -0.88 12.26 4.65
CA PHE A 119 -0.70 12.17 3.19
C PHE A 119 -1.34 13.33 2.39
N SER A 120 -2.01 14.26 3.06
CA SER A 120 -2.64 15.43 2.43
C SER A 120 -1.65 16.48 1.94
N ALA A 121 -2.09 17.50 1.21
CA ALA A 121 -1.23 18.64 0.84
C ALA A 121 -0.91 19.61 2.00
N LYS A 122 -1.19 19.25 3.27
CA LYS A 122 -0.88 20.08 4.43
C LYS A 122 0.63 20.33 4.51
N LYS A 123 0.99 21.58 4.78
CA LYS A 123 2.38 22.00 5.01
C LYS A 123 2.58 22.31 6.48
N SER A 124 3.68 21.83 7.05
CA SER A 124 4.15 22.20 8.38
C SER A 124 5.39 23.10 8.26
N LYS A 125 5.59 23.99 9.23
CA LYS A 125 6.83 24.78 9.31
C LYS A 125 7.89 23.90 9.94
N ARG A 126 8.95 23.61 9.19
CA ARG A 126 10.09 22.85 9.66
C ARG A 126 11.39 23.62 9.42
N ARG A 127 12.13 23.88 10.50
CA ARG A 127 13.33 24.76 10.49
C ARG A 127 13.07 26.09 9.77
N GLY A 128 11.91 26.71 10.04
CA GLY A 128 11.49 27.99 9.46
C GLY A 128 10.96 27.94 8.02
N LYS A 129 10.98 26.78 7.33
CA LYS A 129 10.46 26.63 5.96
C LYS A 129 9.18 25.80 5.96
N LEU A 130 8.18 26.21 5.17
CA LEU A 130 6.99 25.39 4.93
C LEU A 130 7.36 24.21 4.04
N ARG A 131 7.17 22.99 4.54
CA ARG A 131 7.40 21.74 3.80
C ARG A 131 6.13 20.89 3.84
N TYR A 132 5.94 20.06 2.83
CA TYR A 132 4.95 19.00 2.91
C TYR A 132 5.36 17.98 3.97
N ASN A 133 4.39 17.22 4.47
CA ASN A 133 4.62 16.17 5.47
C ASN A 133 5.49 14.99 4.94
N GLY A 134 5.81 14.97 3.64
CA GLY A 134 6.97 14.26 3.10
C GLY A 134 6.70 12.88 2.51
N ALA A 135 5.45 12.41 2.54
CA ALA A 135 5.04 11.15 1.95
C ALA A 135 3.63 11.24 1.38
N SER A 136 3.30 10.32 0.48
CA SER A 136 1.95 10.10 -0.03
C SER A 136 1.78 8.67 -0.50
N THR A 137 0.53 8.25 -0.72
CA THR A 137 0.19 6.90 -1.21
C THR A 137 -0.97 7.00 -2.19
N HIS A 138 -1.17 5.98 -3.02
CA HIS A 138 -2.35 5.91 -3.87
C HIS A 138 -3.60 5.56 -3.05
N PHE A 139 -3.46 4.61 -2.12
CA PHE A 139 -4.56 4.10 -1.33
C PHE A 139 -4.28 4.12 0.18
N VAL A 140 -5.31 4.41 0.98
CA VAL A 140 -5.30 4.25 2.44
C VAL A 140 -6.40 3.27 2.84
N LEU A 141 -6.11 2.31 3.72
CA LEU A 141 -7.06 1.28 4.14
C LEU A 141 -7.18 1.23 5.66
N GLY A 142 -8.34 1.65 6.19
CA GLY A 142 -8.67 1.55 7.62
C GLY A 142 -8.90 0.11 8.09
N TYR A 143 -9.11 -0.10 9.39
CA TYR A 143 -9.34 -1.42 9.98
C TYR A 143 -10.64 -2.09 9.51
N GLU A 144 -11.63 -1.28 9.12
CA GLU A 144 -12.94 -1.68 8.59
C GLU A 144 -12.88 -2.19 7.14
N GLY A 145 -11.80 -1.89 6.42
CA GLY A 145 -11.53 -2.44 5.10
C GLY A 145 -12.04 -1.63 3.91
N TYR A 146 -12.67 -0.47 4.02
CA TYR A 146 -13.09 0.25 2.80
C TYR A 146 -12.07 1.31 2.36
N PRO A 147 -11.32 1.10 1.25
CA PRO A 147 -10.16 1.92 0.91
C PRO A 147 -10.54 3.36 0.57
N PHE A 148 -9.62 4.29 0.80
CA PHE A 148 -9.58 5.62 0.21
C PHE A 148 -8.61 5.61 -0.96
N TYR A 149 -9.00 6.20 -2.09
CA TYR A 149 -8.17 6.39 -3.26
C TYR A 149 -7.90 7.89 -3.44
N ILE A 150 -6.64 8.29 -3.25
CA ILE A 150 -6.28 9.70 -3.04
C ILE A 150 -5.27 10.26 -4.05
N ILE A 151 -4.56 9.41 -4.80
CA ILE A 151 -3.70 9.81 -5.93
C ILE A 151 -4.08 8.98 -7.15
N PRO A 152 -4.53 9.61 -8.25
CA PRO A 152 -4.88 8.90 -9.47
C PRO A 152 -3.74 8.04 -10.04
N LEU A 153 -4.04 6.85 -10.55
CA LEU A 153 -3.05 5.85 -11.00
C LEU A 153 -2.17 6.30 -12.17
N MET A 154 -2.49 7.37 -12.89
CA MET A 154 -1.57 7.96 -13.88
C MET A 154 -0.38 8.67 -13.24
N HIS A 155 -0.43 8.93 -11.94
CA HIS A 155 0.61 9.63 -11.19
C HIS A 155 1.30 8.70 -10.20
N GLY A 156 2.56 8.98 -9.90
CA GLY A 156 3.29 8.26 -8.85
C GLY A 156 3.11 8.92 -7.47
N ALA A 157 2.97 8.12 -6.43
CA ALA A 157 2.98 8.56 -5.04
C ALA A 157 4.41 8.59 -4.44
N TRP A 158 4.57 9.20 -3.26
CA TRP A 158 5.84 9.32 -2.53
C TRP A 158 5.87 8.37 -1.33
N HIS A 159 5.99 7.07 -1.58
CA HIS A 159 5.88 6.02 -0.57
C HIS A 159 7.17 5.18 -0.40
N GLU A 160 7.86 4.86 -1.50
CA GLU A 160 9.17 4.17 -1.51
C GLU A 160 10.07 4.86 -2.54
N ARG A 161 11.04 5.67 -2.09
CA ARG A 161 11.95 6.44 -2.97
C ARG A 161 12.52 5.64 -4.15
N LYS A 162 12.86 4.36 -3.95
CA LYS A 162 13.43 3.49 -4.98
C LYS A 162 12.42 3.01 -6.02
N ARG A 163 11.12 3.05 -5.70
CA ARG A 163 10.01 2.55 -6.52
C ARG A 163 8.91 3.56 -6.81
N ASN A 164 8.95 4.78 -6.27
CA ASN A 164 8.03 5.89 -6.58
C ASN A 164 7.87 6.16 -8.08
N LYS A 165 8.80 5.66 -8.89
CA LYS A 165 8.78 5.79 -10.35
C LYS A 165 7.97 4.75 -11.09
N ASP A 166 7.76 3.59 -10.50
CA ASP A 166 7.26 2.39 -11.16
C ASP A 166 6.39 1.55 -10.22
N SER A 167 5.77 2.15 -9.20
CA SER A 167 4.91 1.43 -8.27
C SER A 167 3.63 2.14 -7.85
N ILE A 168 2.63 1.31 -7.60
CA ILE A 168 1.37 1.63 -6.92
C ILE A 168 1.50 1.18 -5.46
N SER A 169 0.85 1.91 -4.56
CA SER A 169 1.01 1.73 -3.11
C SER A 169 -0.29 1.75 -2.36
N ILE A 170 -0.35 0.99 -1.27
CA ILE A 170 -1.42 1.05 -0.28
C ILE A 170 -0.82 1.18 1.12
N GLU A 171 -1.46 2.01 1.94
CA GLU A 171 -1.10 2.22 3.34
C GLU A 171 -2.22 1.70 4.24
N MET A 172 -1.94 0.65 4.97
CA MET A 172 -2.87 0.02 5.89
C MET A 172 -2.73 0.64 7.27
N VAL A 173 -3.84 1.13 7.82
CA VAL A 173 -3.87 1.67 9.18
C VAL A 173 -3.56 0.54 10.16
N ASN A 174 -2.38 0.60 10.77
CA ASN A 174 -1.88 -0.39 11.71
C ASN A 174 -0.78 0.27 12.55
N CYS A 175 -0.79 0.06 13.86
CA CYS A 175 0.23 0.48 14.81
C CYS A 175 1.63 -0.04 14.47
N GLY A 176 1.72 -1.14 13.73
CA GLY A 176 2.95 -1.86 13.48
C GLY A 176 3.55 -2.38 14.77
N THR A 177 4.75 -1.91 15.09
CA THR A 177 5.49 -2.32 16.29
C THR A 177 4.89 -1.77 17.58
N ILE A 178 4.76 -2.63 18.58
CA ILE A 178 4.18 -2.31 19.88
C ILE A 178 5.18 -2.62 21.00
N LYS A 179 5.16 -1.82 22.07
CA LYS A 179 5.81 -2.10 23.36
C LYS A 179 4.77 -2.27 24.45
N GLU A 180 4.93 -3.28 25.29
CA GLU A 180 4.13 -3.47 26.49
C GLU A 180 4.86 -2.87 27.70
N LYS A 181 4.18 -2.04 28.50
CA LYS A 181 4.69 -1.47 29.76
C LYS A 181 3.55 -1.43 30.76
N ASN A 182 3.74 -2.02 31.95
CA ASN A 182 2.75 -2.01 33.04
C ASN A 182 1.34 -2.47 32.61
N GLY A 183 1.25 -3.52 31.78
CA GLY A 183 -0.03 -4.05 31.27
C GLY A 183 -0.72 -3.19 30.21
N LYS A 184 -0.08 -2.11 29.74
CA LYS A 184 -0.54 -1.26 28.65
C LYS A 184 0.33 -1.42 27.41
N PHE A 185 -0.26 -1.16 26.24
CA PHE A 185 0.42 -1.26 24.95
C PHE A 185 0.67 0.13 24.39
N TYR A 186 1.84 0.33 23.81
CA TYR A 186 2.27 1.61 23.24
C TYR A 186 2.80 1.39 21.83
N TYR A 187 2.56 2.34 20.91
CA TYR A 187 2.99 2.25 19.51
C TYR A 187 3.94 3.40 19.10
N TRP A 188 4.74 3.15 18.06
CA TRP A 188 5.61 4.13 17.39
C TRP A 188 4.72 5.16 16.64
N PRO A 189 5.00 6.49 16.54
CA PRO A 189 6.31 7.12 16.32
C PRO A 189 7.07 7.78 17.48
N LYS A 190 6.42 8.18 18.57
CA LYS A 190 7.08 8.96 19.64
C LYS A 190 7.76 8.07 20.69
N ASP A 191 8.73 7.23 20.31
CA ASP A 191 9.44 6.33 21.23
C ASP A 191 8.52 5.45 22.12
N TYR A 192 7.35 5.07 21.57
CA TYR A 192 6.36 4.28 22.30
C TYR A 192 5.84 5.02 23.56
N THR A 193 5.50 6.30 23.39
CA THR A 193 4.84 7.13 24.40
C THR A 193 3.33 7.19 24.24
N GLN A 194 2.80 6.81 23.08
CA GLN A 194 1.36 6.81 22.83
C GLN A 194 0.79 5.43 23.09
N GLU A 195 -0.23 5.40 23.93
CA GLU A 195 -0.97 4.20 24.28
C GLU A 195 -1.82 3.78 23.07
N VAL A 196 -1.78 2.49 22.72
CA VAL A 196 -2.71 1.91 21.75
C VAL A 196 -4.11 2.00 22.38
N PRO A 197 -5.13 2.50 21.66
CA PRO A 197 -6.48 2.59 22.19
C PRO A 197 -6.93 1.28 22.86
N PRO A 198 -7.43 1.32 24.11
CA PRO A 198 -7.84 0.10 24.82
C PRO A 198 -8.87 -0.74 24.06
N GLN A 199 -9.80 -0.09 23.36
CA GLN A 199 -10.78 -0.77 22.51
C GLN A 199 -10.11 -1.50 21.34
N LEU A 200 -9.14 -0.88 20.68
CA LEU A 200 -8.36 -1.53 19.61
C LEU A 200 -7.53 -2.71 20.13
N VAL A 201 -7.02 -2.62 21.36
CA VAL A 201 -6.36 -3.76 22.03
C VAL A 201 -7.35 -4.88 22.34
N ALA A 202 -8.58 -4.55 22.73
CA ALA A 202 -9.61 -5.55 23.01
C ALA A 202 -10.08 -6.26 21.73
N ASP A 203 -10.32 -5.50 20.66
CA ASP A 203 -10.85 -6.02 19.39
C ASP A 203 -9.77 -6.70 18.54
N LEU A 204 -8.54 -6.18 18.59
CA LEU A 204 -7.42 -6.63 17.78
C LEU A 204 -6.14 -6.75 18.63
N PRO A 205 -6.09 -7.76 19.54
CA PRO A 205 -5.04 -7.86 20.55
C PRO A 205 -3.64 -7.97 19.94
N PRO A 206 -2.66 -7.18 20.42
CA PRO A 206 -1.28 -7.25 19.97
C PRO A 206 -0.70 -8.66 20.10
N THR A 207 -0.02 -9.12 19.06
CA THR A 207 0.53 -10.48 19.00
C THR A 207 2.03 -10.46 19.28
N ARG A 208 2.44 -11.26 20.28
CA ARG A 208 3.86 -11.51 20.55
C ARG A 208 4.45 -12.38 19.46
N LEU A 209 5.56 -11.92 18.88
CA LEU A 209 6.27 -12.67 17.85
C LEU A 209 7.16 -13.74 18.48
N PRO A 210 7.42 -14.84 17.75
CA PRO A 210 8.36 -15.87 18.18
C PRO A 210 9.74 -15.30 18.56
N PHE A 211 10.42 -15.93 19.52
CA PHE A 211 11.71 -15.44 20.05
C PHE A 211 12.79 -15.27 18.97
N ASN A 212 12.77 -16.14 17.95
CA ASN A 212 13.69 -16.12 16.81
C ASN A 212 13.42 -14.99 15.80
N PHE A 213 12.29 -14.27 15.92
CA PHE A 213 12.08 -13.08 15.10
C PHE A 213 13.00 -11.95 15.56
N ARG A 214 13.91 -11.53 14.67
CA ARG A 214 14.79 -10.39 14.86
C ARG A 214 14.00 -9.11 14.55
N GLY A 215 13.94 -8.18 15.50
CA GLY A 215 13.18 -6.93 15.37
C GLY A 215 12.17 -6.74 16.50
N ALA A 216 11.00 -6.21 16.17
CA ALA A 216 9.91 -6.01 17.12
C ALA A 216 9.52 -7.32 17.81
N LYS A 217 9.13 -7.24 19.09
CA LYS A 217 8.69 -8.41 19.87
C LYS A 217 7.18 -8.53 19.93
N ILE A 218 6.47 -7.44 19.67
CA ILE A 218 5.01 -7.38 19.62
C ILE A 218 4.64 -6.58 18.37
N LEU A 219 3.73 -7.12 17.57
CA LEU A 219 3.13 -6.44 16.43
C LEU A 219 1.62 -6.44 16.58
N GLN A 220 0.96 -5.43 16.03
CA GLN A 220 -0.48 -5.49 15.86
C GLN A 220 -0.83 -6.42 14.68
N PRO A 221 -1.79 -7.33 14.83
CA PRO A 221 -2.28 -8.11 13.69
C PRO A 221 -3.10 -7.24 12.72
N PHE A 222 -3.45 -7.79 11.57
CA PHE A 222 -4.33 -7.16 10.58
C PHE A 222 -5.73 -7.77 10.65
N THR A 223 -6.77 -6.98 10.36
CA THR A 223 -8.15 -7.49 10.34
C THR A 223 -8.42 -8.31 9.09
N ALA A 224 -9.39 -9.24 9.17
CA ALA A 224 -9.89 -9.94 7.99
C ALA A 224 -10.43 -8.96 6.92
N SER A 225 -11.05 -7.85 7.33
CA SER A 225 -11.54 -6.82 6.41
C SER A 225 -10.41 -6.13 5.66
N GLN A 226 -9.33 -5.74 6.35
CA GLN A 226 -8.15 -5.17 5.69
C GLN A 226 -7.58 -6.13 4.64
N ILE A 227 -7.45 -7.41 5.00
CA ILE A 227 -6.94 -8.44 4.09
C ILE A 227 -7.89 -8.61 2.88
N LYS A 228 -9.19 -8.79 3.13
CA LYS A 228 -10.21 -8.97 2.07
C LYS A 228 -10.16 -7.82 1.08
N TYR A 229 -10.24 -6.59 1.56
CA TYR A 229 -10.34 -5.44 0.67
C TYR A 229 -9.03 -5.06 0.00
N ASN A 230 -7.87 -5.38 0.60
CA ASN A 230 -6.59 -5.32 -0.11
C ASN A 230 -6.62 -6.27 -1.33
N ILE A 231 -7.10 -7.52 -1.17
CA ILE A 231 -7.24 -8.47 -2.29
C ILE A 231 -8.21 -7.95 -3.36
N LEU A 232 -9.38 -7.45 -2.96
CA LEU A 232 -10.39 -6.90 -3.89
C LEU A 232 -9.83 -5.72 -4.68
N LEU A 233 -9.15 -4.79 -4.00
CA LEU A 233 -8.53 -3.65 -4.66
C LEU A 233 -7.44 -4.09 -5.64
N LYS A 234 -6.59 -5.05 -5.25
CA LYS A 234 -5.58 -5.63 -6.16
C LYS A 234 -6.22 -6.25 -7.40
N ARG A 235 -7.34 -6.97 -7.27
CA ARG A 235 -8.11 -7.52 -8.42
C ARG A 235 -8.63 -6.44 -9.34
N ILE A 236 -9.20 -5.38 -8.78
CA ILE A 236 -9.69 -4.21 -9.55
C ILE A 236 -8.52 -3.59 -10.32
N ILE A 237 -7.38 -3.38 -9.67
CA ILE A 237 -6.18 -2.79 -10.29
C ILE A 237 -5.63 -3.67 -11.41
N LEU A 238 -5.52 -4.98 -11.18
CA LEU A 238 -5.06 -5.95 -12.17
C LEU A 238 -5.98 -5.99 -13.40
N ALA A 239 -7.30 -5.83 -13.20
CA ALA A 239 -8.28 -5.76 -14.28
C ALA A 239 -8.22 -4.42 -15.04
N ALA A 240 -8.01 -3.30 -14.34
CA ALA A 240 -7.89 -1.97 -14.94
C ALA A 240 -6.59 -1.81 -15.75
N LEU A 241 -5.52 -2.45 -15.29
CA LEU A 241 -4.15 -2.38 -15.86
C LEU A 241 -3.67 -3.75 -16.35
N PRO A 242 -4.37 -4.38 -17.33
CA PRO A 242 -4.09 -5.74 -17.74
C PRO A 242 -2.65 -5.88 -18.24
N GLY A 243 -1.92 -6.85 -17.68
CA GLY A 243 -0.54 -7.16 -18.06
C GLY A 243 0.53 -6.23 -17.46
N LYS A 244 0.17 -5.13 -16.79
CA LYS A 244 1.16 -4.19 -16.22
C LYS A 244 1.73 -4.63 -14.87
N ILE A 245 1.04 -5.48 -14.11
CA ILE A 245 1.52 -5.97 -12.81
C ILE A 245 1.52 -7.50 -12.82
N ASP A 246 2.72 -8.09 -12.89
CA ASP A 246 2.91 -9.53 -12.70
C ASP A 246 2.76 -9.90 -11.21
N ARG A 247 2.34 -11.14 -10.91
CA ARG A 247 2.36 -11.74 -9.57
C ARG A 247 3.74 -11.63 -8.90
N ALA A 248 4.80 -11.59 -9.69
CA ALA A 248 6.18 -11.39 -9.24
C ALA A 248 6.49 -9.97 -8.73
N ARG A 249 5.64 -8.99 -9.07
CA ARG A 249 5.81 -7.56 -8.80
C ARG A 249 4.95 -7.05 -7.65
N PHE A 250 4.35 -7.95 -6.89
CA PHE A 250 3.81 -7.62 -5.58
C PHE A 250 4.96 -7.69 -4.58
N SER A 251 5.12 -6.63 -3.79
CA SER A 251 6.19 -6.48 -2.80
C SER A 251 5.67 -5.84 -1.51
N GLN A 252 6.52 -5.83 -0.49
CA GLN A 252 6.31 -5.07 0.74
C GLN A 252 7.45 -4.08 0.93
N HIS A 253 7.23 -3.00 1.67
CA HIS A 253 8.24 -1.96 1.87
C HIS A 253 9.58 -2.49 2.42
N GLN A 254 9.55 -3.43 3.37
CA GLN A 254 10.74 -4.06 3.95
C GLN A 254 11.61 -4.80 2.91
N GLU A 255 11.04 -5.21 1.77
CA GLU A 255 11.79 -5.84 0.68
C GLU A 255 12.65 -4.84 -0.08
N TRP A 256 12.41 -3.53 0.06
CA TRP A 256 13.17 -2.45 -0.58
C TRP A 256 14.07 -1.68 0.39
N ARG A 257 13.73 -1.68 1.68
CA ARG A 257 14.47 -1.01 2.75
C ARG A 257 14.66 -1.89 3.97
N LYS A 258 15.92 -2.15 4.31
CA LYS A 258 16.31 -2.96 5.49
C LYS A 258 15.89 -2.35 6.82
N THR A 259 15.73 -1.03 6.88
CA THR A 259 15.31 -0.29 8.08
C THR A 259 13.80 -0.32 8.31
N LYS A 260 13.04 -0.81 7.32
CA LYS A 260 11.59 -0.91 7.35
C LYS A 260 11.16 -2.28 7.85
N LEU A 261 10.03 -2.30 8.55
CA LEU A 261 9.43 -3.51 9.13
C LEU A 261 8.04 -3.79 8.55
N ASP A 262 7.53 -2.93 7.67
CA ASP A 262 6.25 -3.08 7.01
C ASP A 262 6.32 -4.07 5.83
N MET A 263 5.45 -5.08 5.75
CA MET A 263 4.23 -5.30 6.56
C MET A 263 4.42 -6.21 7.78
N GLY A 264 5.62 -6.75 7.96
CA GLY A 264 5.95 -7.65 9.06
C GLY A 264 5.36 -9.06 8.90
N PRO A 265 5.73 -9.99 9.79
CA PRO A 265 5.39 -11.42 9.68
C PRO A 265 3.93 -11.75 9.93
N LEU A 266 3.13 -10.82 10.47
CA LEU A 266 1.69 -11.03 10.68
C LEU A 266 0.85 -10.74 9.43
N TRP A 267 1.44 -10.14 8.38
CA TRP A 267 0.79 -9.96 7.10
C TRP A 267 0.86 -11.24 6.28
N PRO A 268 -0.28 -11.85 5.86
CA PRO A 268 -0.30 -13.07 5.05
C PRO A 268 0.01 -12.76 3.58
N PHE A 269 1.18 -12.18 3.32
CA PHE A 269 1.54 -11.59 2.04
C PHE A 269 1.38 -12.54 0.85
N LYS A 270 1.88 -13.77 1.00
CA LYS A 270 1.79 -14.79 -0.06
C LYS A 270 0.34 -15.12 -0.37
N ASP A 271 -0.47 -15.39 0.66
CA ASP A 271 -1.88 -15.77 0.50
C ASP A 271 -2.70 -14.63 -0.13
N VAL A 272 -2.45 -13.39 0.30
CA VAL A 272 -3.08 -12.18 -0.27
C VAL A 272 -2.75 -12.03 -1.75
N ASN A 273 -1.47 -12.11 -2.12
CA ASN A 273 -1.05 -11.93 -3.51
C ASN A 273 -1.52 -13.09 -4.39
N ASP A 274 -1.50 -14.32 -3.88
CA ASP A 274 -2.05 -15.44 -4.62
C ASP A 274 -3.54 -15.23 -4.88
N ALA A 275 -4.31 -14.88 -3.84
CA ALA A 275 -5.74 -14.61 -3.93
C ALA A 275 -6.10 -13.46 -4.89
N ALA A 276 -5.24 -12.44 -5.00
CA ALA A 276 -5.45 -11.32 -5.92
C ALA A 276 -5.40 -11.72 -7.41
N HIS A 277 -4.64 -12.77 -7.76
CA HIS A 277 -4.55 -13.28 -9.13
C HIS A 277 -5.56 -14.39 -9.43
N ASP A 278 -6.11 -15.03 -8.40
CA ASP A 278 -7.04 -16.14 -8.56
C ASP A 278 -8.47 -15.64 -8.81
N ALA A 279 -9.35 -16.50 -9.34
CA ALA A 279 -10.77 -16.20 -9.56
C ALA A 279 -11.69 -16.70 -8.43
N PHE A 280 -11.12 -17.36 -7.42
CA PHE A 280 -11.88 -17.94 -6.30
C PHE A 280 -12.49 -16.83 -5.42
N PRO A 281 -13.73 -16.97 -4.92
CA PRO A 281 -14.35 -15.94 -4.11
C PRO A 281 -13.50 -15.53 -2.90
N VAL A 282 -13.22 -14.23 -2.73
CA VAL A 282 -12.29 -13.76 -1.68
C VAL A 282 -12.83 -14.15 -0.30
N SER A 283 -14.12 -13.93 -0.08
CA SER A 283 -14.83 -14.28 1.16
C SER A 283 -14.79 -15.77 1.53
N GLN A 284 -14.45 -16.66 0.60
CA GLN A 284 -14.39 -18.10 0.84
C GLN A 284 -12.99 -18.61 1.18
N TYR A 285 -11.95 -17.77 1.13
CA TYR A 285 -10.61 -18.21 1.49
C TYR A 285 -10.53 -18.57 2.98
N SER A 286 -10.19 -19.83 3.25
CA SER A 286 -10.10 -20.34 4.62
C SER A 286 -9.06 -19.61 5.47
N PHE A 287 -8.00 -19.05 4.87
CA PHE A 287 -6.99 -18.30 5.62
C PHE A 287 -7.54 -17.01 6.23
N LEU A 288 -8.60 -16.41 5.67
CA LEU A 288 -9.25 -15.23 6.26
C LEU A 288 -9.83 -15.53 7.63
N SER A 289 -10.27 -16.78 7.88
CA SER A 289 -10.80 -17.17 9.20
C SER A 289 -9.76 -17.07 10.32
N LYS A 290 -8.46 -17.18 10.00
CA LYS A 290 -7.37 -16.98 10.97
C LYS A 290 -7.23 -15.53 11.42
N PHE A 291 -7.71 -14.60 10.60
CA PHE A 291 -7.71 -13.15 10.87
C PHE A 291 -9.11 -12.64 11.24
N ALA A 292 -10.10 -13.53 11.24
CA ALA A 292 -11.44 -13.28 11.74
C ALA A 292 -11.44 -13.50 13.26
N LEU A 293 -10.82 -12.58 14.01
CA LEU A 293 -11.05 -12.48 15.45
C LEU A 293 -12.22 -11.51 15.69
N ALA A 294 -13.30 -12.05 16.26
CA ALA A 294 -14.38 -11.36 16.99
C ALA A 294 -14.95 -10.04 16.42
N VAL A 295 -15.31 -9.96 15.13
CA VAL A 295 -16.50 -9.18 14.78
C VAL A 295 -17.68 -10.01 15.28
N LYS A 296 -18.03 -9.85 16.56
CA LYS A 296 -19.19 -10.51 17.16
C LYS A 296 -20.42 -10.19 16.30
N ASP A 297 -20.96 -11.20 15.65
CA ASP A 297 -22.30 -11.24 15.06
C ASP A 297 -22.74 -10.08 14.15
N GLY A 298 -21.86 -9.55 13.28
CA GLY A 298 -22.29 -8.68 12.18
C GLY A 298 -23.02 -7.39 12.61
N THR A 299 -22.82 -6.94 13.85
CA THR A 299 -23.52 -5.79 14.44
C THR A 299 -22.68 -4.52 14.52
N ILE A 300 -21.47 -4.47 13.95
CA ILE A 300 -20.83 -3.16 13.75
C ILE A 300 -21.50 -2.52 12.54
N THR A 301 -22.49 -1.67 12.82
CA THR A 301 -23.12 -0.84 11.80
C THR A 301 -22.09 0.14 11.22
N GLU A 302 -22.30 0.63 9.99
CA GLU A 302 -21.46 1.71 9.41
C GLU A 302 -21.30 2.90 10.37
N ALA A 303 -22.26 3.13 11.27
CA ALA A 303 -22.24 4.18 12.29
C ALA A 303 -21.29 3.90 13.48
N GLU A 304 -21.15 2.65 13.94
CA GLU A 304 -20.24 2.30 15.06
C GLU A 304 -18.80 2.13 14.57
N ALA A 305 -18.60 1.75 13.29
CA ALA A 305 -17.28 1.77 12.64
C ALA A 305 -16.71 3.18 12.42
N ILE A 306 -17.56 4.21 12.52
CA ILE A 306 -17.15 5.63 12.51
C ILE A 306 -16.58 6.05 13.89
N GLU A 307 -16.98 5.40 15.00
CA GLU A 307 -16.54 5.77 16.36
C GLU A 307 -15.22 5.11 16.81
N LEU A 308 -14.74 4.07 16.14
CA LEU A 308 -13.41 3.48 16.43
C LEU A 308 -12.24 4.33 15.91
N ASP A 309 -12.52 5.39 15.14
CA ASP A 309 -11.55 6.43 14.80
C ASP A 309 -11.46 7.43 15.96
N ILE A 310 -10.58 7.15 16.93
CA ILE A 310 -10.26 8.14 17.96
C ILE A 310 -9.42 9.24 17.32
N GLU A 311 -10.10 10.22 16.71
CA GLU A 311 -9.54 11.35 15.97
C GLU A 311 -8.48 12.14 16.76
N ASP A 312 -8.52 12.08 18.08
CA ASP A 312 -7.78 12.96 18.99
C ASP A 312 -6.61 12.29 19.73
N GLN A 313 -6.29 11.01 19.43
CA GLN A 313 -5.21 10.28 20.13
C GLN A 313 -4.00 9.92 19.28
N ASN A 314 -4.00 10.27 18.00
CA ASN A 314 -2.81 10.09 17.18
C ASN A 314 -1.81 11.24 17.42
N PRO A 315 -0.51 11.02 17.21
CA PRO A 315 0.44 12.11 17.32
C PRO A 315 0.12 13.15 16.25
N GLU A 316 0.34 14.40 16.59
CA GLU A 316 0.66 15.38 15.56
C GLU A 316 1.95 14.91 14.87
N TYR A 317 1.79 14.24 13.73
CA TYR A 317 2.92 13.81 12.92
C TYR A 317 3.64 15.07 12.38
N GLY A 318 4.97 15.14 12.52
CA GLY A 318 5.80 16.05 11.73
C GLY A 318 6.41 17.29 12.40
N HIS A 319 6.40 17.43 13.74
CA HIS A 319 7.10 18.57 14.36
C HIS A 319 8.59 18.34 14.66
N ASP A 320 9.03 17.11 14.99
CA ASP A 320 10.45 16.85 15.36
C ASP A 320 11.07 15.56 14.80
N HIS A 321 10.34 14.79 13.98
CA HIS A 321 10.86 13.52 13.46
C HIS A 321 11.53 13.71 12.08
N SER A 322 12.57 12.93 11.79
CA SER A 322 13.09 12.85 10.42
C SER A 322 11.94 12.39 9.52
N THR A 323 11.59 13.21 8.55
CA THR A 323 10.77 12.76 7.43
C THR A 323 11.69 11.93 6.53
N HIS A 324 11.14 11.19 5.55
CA HIS A 324 11.95 10.40 4.59
C HIS A 324 13.03 11.19 3.83
N ASP A 325 13.04 12.52 3.95
CA ASP A 325 14.04 13.44 3.43
C ASP A 325 15.27 13.66 4.35
N ASP A 326 15.23 13.30 5.64
CA ASP A 326 16.36 13.53 6.56
C ASP A 326 17.04 12.25 7.05
N ASP A 327 16.62 11.09 6.55
CA ASP A 327 17.47 9.91 6.66
C ASP A 327 18.74 10.21 5.85
N VAL A 328 19.87 10.35 6.55
CA VAL A 328 21.19 10.45 5.91
C VAL A 328 21.30 9.21 5.03
N ASP A 329 21.49 9.42 3.72
CA ASP A 329 21.68 8.38 2.71
C ASP A 329 22.81 7.44 3.16
N ASP A 330 22.48 6.39 3.92
CA ASP A 330 23.25 5.14 3.95
C ASP A 330 22.75 4.19 2.86
N ASP A 331 21.96 4.74 1.92
CA ASP A 331 21.28 4.07 0.83
C ASP A 331 22.17 3.95 -0.42
N THR A 332 23.48 3.71 -0.23
CA THR A 332 24.43 3.39 -1.31
C THR A 332 24.08 2.09 -2.05
N GLN A 333 23.09 1.33 -1.57
CA GLN A 333 22.55 0.17 -2.29
C GLN A 333 21.52 0.61 -3.33
N GLU A 334 22.05 1.03 -4.50
CA GLU A 334 21.31 1.13 -5.75
C GLU A 334 20.56 -0.20 -6.00
N VAL A 335 19.22 -0.13 -6.03
CA VAL A 335 18.38 -1.27 -6.40
C VAL A 335 18.51 -1.45 -7.90
N MET A 336 18.94 -2.64 -8.32
CA MET A 336 19.12 -2.97 -9.72
C MET A 336 17.80 -2.82 -10.48
N SER A 337 17.89 -2.25 -11.67
CA SER A 337 16.87 -2.37 -12.71
C SER A 337 16.62 -3.85 -13.05
N ILE A 338 15.52 -4.14 -13.73
CA ILE A 338 15.17 -5.52 -14.07
C ILE A 338 16.14 -6.07 -15.10
N ARG A 339 16.50 -5.27 -16.10
CA ARG A 339 17.61 -5.55 -17.00
C ARG A 339 18.88 -5.96 -16.26
N GLU A 340 19.31 -5.18 -15.26
CA GLU A 340 20.49 -5.53 -14.46
C GLU A 340 20.30 -6.86 -13.71
N VAL A 341 19.14 -7.09 -13.09
CA VAL A 341 18.83 -8.37 -12.42
C VAL A 341 18.96 -9.53 -13.41
N GLN A 342 18.40 -9.41 -14.61
CA GLN A 342 18.47 -10.43 -15.67
C GLN A 342 19.91 -10.67 -16.13
N GLU A 343 20.69 -9.60 -16.33
CA GLU A 343 22.11 -9.68 -16.71
C GLU A 343 22.95 -10.35 -15.62
N TYR A 344 22.73 -10.04 -14.34
CA TYR A 344 23.42 -10.71 -13.24
C TYR A 344 22.99 -12.18 -13.08
N LEU A 345 21.70 -12.50 -13.22
CA LEU A 345 21.22 -13.90 -13.23
C LEU A 345 21.90 -14.71 -14.34
N ASN A 346 22.04 -14.13 -15.53
CA ASN A 346 22.75 -14.74 -16.64
C ASN A 346 24.22 -14.99 -16.33
N ARG A 347 24.92 -14.00 -15.76
CA ARG A 347 26.30 -14.16 -15.29
C ARG A 347 26.44 -15.25 -14.23
N CYS A 348 25.47 -15.34 -13.32
CA CYS A 348 25.40 -16.39 -12.29
C CYS A 348 24.99 -17.76 -12.85
N GLY A 349 24.64 -17.87 -14.13
CA GLY A 349 24.33 -19.14 -14.81
C GLY A 349 22.85 -19.55 -14.80
N PHE A 350 21.93 -18.69 -14.35
CA PHE A 350 20.50 -19.00 -14.23
C PHE A 350 19.67 -18.78 -15.52
N ARG A 351 20.32 -18.34 -16.61
CA ARG A 351 19.81 -18.20 -17.99
C ARG A 351 18.36 -17.69 -18.10
N VAL A 352 18.21 -16.38 -18.27
CA VAL A 352 16.99 -15.65 -18.55
C VAL A 352 17.16 -14.73 -19.77
N GLU A 353 16.06 -14.36 -20.40
CA GLU A 353 16.06 -13.32 -21.43
C GLU A 353 16.28 -11.94 -20.78
N VAL A 354 16.98 -11.03 -21.47
CA VAL A 354 17.23 -9.65 -21.01
C VAL A 354 16.28 -8.72 -21.77
N ASP A 355 15.02 -8.71 -21.36
CA ASP A 355 13.92 -7.97 -21.99
C ASP A 355 13.38 -6.82 -21.10
N ASP A 356 14.01 -6.60 -19.94
CA ASP A 356 13.58 -5.62 -18.92
C ASP A 356 12.21 -5.94 -18.26
N ARG A 357 11.68 -7.15 -18.51
CA ARG A 357 10.40 -7.62 -17.97
C ARG A 357 10.60 -8.62 -16.84
N PHE A 358 10.00 -8.33 -15.68
CA PHE A 358 10.06 -9.22 -14.52
C PHE A 358 8.97 -10.31 -14.59
N GLY A 359 9.03 -11.14 -15.63
CA GLY A 359 8.08 -12.24 -15.84
C GLY A 359 8.41 -13.51 -15.03
N PRO A 360 7.60 -14.58 -15.20
CA PRO A 360 7.75 -15.83 -14.43
C PRO A 360 9.12 -16.49 -14.57
N ARG A 361 9.78 -16.35 -15.73
CA ARG A 361 11.14 -16.88 -15.96
C ARG A 361 12.17 -16.14 -15.09
N THR A 362 12.11 -14.81 -15.08
CA THR A 362 12.98 -13.99 -14.23
C THR A 362 12.72 -14.28 -12.76
N LYS A 363 11.46 -14.31 -12.32
CA LYS A 363 11.08 -14.68 -10.94
C LYS A 363 11.63 -16.04 -10.54
N ASN A 364 11.45 -17.07 -11.38
CA ASN A 364 11.94 -18.42 -11.11
C ASN A 364 13.47 -18.49 -11.08
N ALA A 365 14.15 -17.73 -11.92
CA ALA A 365 15.61 -17.63 -11.90
C ALA A 365 16.09 -16.95 -10.61
N VAL A 366 15.42 -15.88 -10.17
CA VAL A 366 15.68 -15.25 -8.86
C VAL A 366 15.46 -16.23 -7.72
N ALA A 367 14.34 -16.97 -7.70
CA ALA A 367 14.05 -17.96 -6.67
C ALA A 367 15.07 -19.11 -6.65
N LYS A 368 15.49 -19.58 -7.82
CA LYS A 368 16.56 -20.58 -7.95
C LYS A 368 17.88 -20.03 -7.44
N PHE A 369 18.24 -18.81 -7.81
CA PHE A 369 19.42 -18.13 -7.31
C PHE A 369 19.38 -18.03 -5.78
N GLN A 370 18.28 -17.55 -5.20
CA GLN A 370 18.10 -17.45 -3.75
C GLN A 370 18.25 -18.82 -3.06
N THR A 371 17.69 -19.87 -3.65
CA THR A 371 17.83 -21.25 -3.15
C THR A 371 19.28 -21.71 -3.17
N VAL A 372 19.96 -21.58 -4.31
CA VAL A 372 21.35 -22.00 -4.49
C VAL A 372 22.28 -21.19 -3.57
N TYR A 373 22.03 -19.88 -3.46
CA TYR A 373 22.76 -19.01 -2.55
C TYR A 373 22.62 -19.50 -1.10
N ASN A 374 21.40 -19.82 -0.64
CA ASN A 374 21.15 -20.30 0.72
C ASN A 374 21.76 -21.69 1.00
N ILE A 375 21.93 -22.54 -0.01
CA ILE A 375 22.64 -23.82 0.16
C ILE A 375 24.14 -23.58 0.40
N LYS A 376 24.73 -22.57 -0.26
CA LYS A 376 26.16 -22.26 -0.18
C LYS A 376 26.55 -21.36 1.00
N HIS A 377 25.60 -20.65 1.61
CA HIS A 377 25.88 -19.64 2.63
C HIS A 377 25.22 -19.97 3.97
N SER A 378 25.78 -19.44 5.06
CA SER A 378 25.28 -19.64 6.42
C SER A 378 23.88 -19.04 6.63
N SER A 379 23.17 -19.53 7.67
CA SER A 379 21.81 -19.10 8.03
C SER A 379 21.68 -17.60 8.34
N THR A 380 22.77 -16.94 8.72
CA THR A 380 22.78 -15.49 8.98
C THR A 380 22.66 -14.65 7.72
N ASP A 381 23.08 -15.18 6.56
CA ASP A 381 23.04 -14.51 5.26
C ASP A 381 21.93 -15.04 4.35
N ALA A 382 21.05 -15.91 4.87
CA ALA A 382 19.96 -16.49 4.12
C ALA A 382 19.07 -15.41 3.49
N LEU A 383 18.81 -15.58 2.20
CA LEU A 383 17.84 -14.84 1.41
C LEU A 383 16.45 -15.45 1.59
N ALA A 384 15.41 -14.63 1.51
CA ALA A 384 14.07 -15.16 1.31
C ALA A 384 14.01 -15.82 -0.08
N VAL A 385 13.39 -16.99 -0.19
CA VAL A 385 13.19 -17.69 -1.48
C VAL A 385 11.80 -17.35 -2.01
N ASP A 386 11.62 -16.09 -2.39
CA ASP A 386 10.35 -15.50 -2.82
C ASP A 386 10.33 -15.16 -4.32
N GLY A 387 11.49 -15.21 -4.97
CA GLY A 387 11.68 -14.80 -6.36
C GLY A 387 11.68 -13.28 -6.56
N ILE A 388 11.85 -12.49 -5.49
CA ILE A 388 11.87 -11.02 -5.54
C ILE A 388 13.33 -10.53 -5.38
N PRO A 389 13.85 -9.74 -6.34
CA PRO A 389 15.22 -9.25 -6.30
C PRO A 389 15.32 -8.00 -5.39
N GLY A 390 14.97 -8.12 -4.11
CA GLY A 390 15.19 -7.06 -3.12
C GLY A 390 16.69 -6.75 -2.93
N PRO A 391 17.08 -5.72 -2.15
CA PRO A 391 18.48 -5.29 -2.00
C PRO A 391 19.44 -6.39 -1.57
N ARG A 392 19.01 -7.34 -0.74
CA ARG A 392 19.85 -8.49 -0.33
C ARG A 392 20.09 -9.46 -1.47
N THR A 393 19.02 -9.82 -2.20
CA THR A 393 19.14 -10.63 -3.41
C THR A 393 19.99 -9.93 -4.46
N CYS A 394 19.82 -8.63 -4.64
CA CYS A 394 20.61 -7.82 -5.58
C CYS A 394 22.09 -7.76 -5.20
N ALA A 395 22.40 -7.53 -3.92
CA ALA A 395 23.79 -7.55 -3.44
C ALA A 395 24.43 -8.93 -3.62
N ALA A 396 23.69 -9.99 -3.28
CA ALA A 396 24.13 -11.36 -3.49
C ALA A 396 24.41 -11.64 -4.97
N LEU A 397 23.53 -11.23 -5.89
CA LEU A 397 23.72 -11.37 -7.33
C LEU A 397 25.00 -10.67 -7.84
N LYS A 398 25.32 -9.49 -7.30
CA LYS A 398 26.53 -8.72 -7.68
C LYS A 398 27.83 -9.42 -7.27
N HIS A 399 27.81 -10.16 -6.16
CA HIS A 399 28.99 -10.80 -5.56
C HIS A 399 29.03 -12.32 -5.73
N TYR A 400 28.05 -12.91 -6.42
CA TYR A 400 28.01 -14.35 -6.63
C TYR A 400 29.02 -14.75 -7.70
N GLU A 401 30.10 -15.39 -7.27
CA GLU A 401 31.07 -16.02 -8.17
C GLU A 401 30.59 -17.43 -8.52
N LYS A 402 30.56 -17.70 -9.82
CA LYS A 402 30.26 -19.02 -10.34
C LYS A 402 31.54 -19.85 -10.29
N GLU A 403 31.56 -20.87 -9.42
CA GLU A 403 32.59 -21.92 -9.42
C GLU A 403 32.54 -22.76 -10.70
#